data_AF-A0A967YL80-F1
#
_entry.id   AF-A0A967YL80-F1
#
_cell.length_a   1.000
_cell.length_b   1.000
_cell.length_c   1.000
_cell.angle_alpha   90.00
_cell.angle_beta   90.00
_cell.angle_gamma   90.00
#
_symmetry.space_group_name_H-M   'P 1'
#
loop_
_entity.id
_entity.type
_entity.pdbx_description
1 polymer ?
#
loop_
_entity_poly.entity_id
_entity_poly.type
_entity_poly.pdbx_seq_one_letter_code
_entity_poly.pdbx_strand_id
1 'polypeptide(L)'
;TPVPAETDLDDNTIIDGWVFVAIAGEVNLDGIVDIFDGVLVAAASGARLITDPQDPRFGEYWHDEACPRCPHDPCLDLNQDGVIDGLDLEIVENNYGETW
;
A
#
# COMPACT_ATOMS: atom_id res chain seq x y z
N THR A 1 14.91 14.82 -7.24
CA THR A 1 14.73 14.93 -8.71
C THR A 1 13.26 15.20 -8.94
N PRO A 2 12.90 16.03 -9.92
CA PRO A 2 11.50 16.38 -10.18
C PRO A 2 10.68 15.13 -10.49
N VAL A 3 9.41 15.11 -10.11
CA VAL A 3 8.52 14.02 -10.51
C VAL A 3 8.41 14.06 -12.04
N PRO A 4 8.50 12.93 -12.76
CA PRO A 4 8.38 12.93 -14.22
C PRO A 4 7.08 13.63 -14.67
N ALA A 5 7.21 14.62 -15.57
CA ALA A 5 6.16 15.52 -16.07
C ALA A 5 5.73 16.69 -15.15
N GLU A 6 6.34 16.83 -13.98
CA GLU A 6 6.24 18.04 -13.15
C GLU A 6 7.09 19.16 -13.77
N THR A 7 6.47 20.31 -14.07
CA THR A 7 7.15 21.49 -14.64
C THR A 7 7.50 22.55 -13.61
N ASP A 8 6.89 22.49 -12.43
CA ASP A 8 7.21 23.35 -11.30
C ASP A 8 8.31 22.68 -10.46
N LEU A 9 9.43 23.37 -10.26
CA LEU A 9 10.59 22.85 -9.52
C LEU A 9 10.84 23.64 -8.23
N ASP A 10 10.02 24.66 -7.96
CA ASP A 10 10.21 25.59 -6.86
C ASP A 10 9.63 25.04 -5.55
N ASP A 11 8.67 24.11 -5.65
CA ASP A 11 8.11 23.34 -4.55
C ASP A 11 7.84 21.88 -4.96
N ASN A 12 7.44 21.03 -4.02
CA ASN A 12 7.08 19.63 -4.27
C ASN A 12 5.55 19.50 -4.31
N THR A 13 4.86 20.52 -4.84
CA THR A 13 3.40 20.62 -4.81
C THR A 13 2.78 19.91 -6.00
N ILE A 14 2.27 18.70 -5.73
CA ILE A 14 1.37 18.00 -6.65
C ILE A 14 -0.06 18.51 -6.44
N ILE A 15 -0.59 19.24 -7.44
CA ILE A 15 -1.88 19.94 -7.35
C ILE A 15 -3.09 19.08 -7.78
N ASP A 16 -2.85 17.95 -8.47
CA ASP A 16 -3.91 17.10 -9.06
C ASP A 16 -3.89 15.65 -8.54
N GLY A 17 -3.21 15.40 -7.41
CA GLY A 17 -3.19 14.09 -6.74
C GLY A 17 -4.25 13.98 -5.65
N TRP A 18 -4.77 12.78 -5.42
CA TRP A 18 -5.58 12.48 -4.23
C TRP A 18 -4.68 12.04 -3.09
N VAL A 19 -4.88 12.62 -1.91
CA VAL A 19 -4.30 12.12 -0.66
C VAL A 19 -5.45 11.61 0.19
N PHE A 20 -5.41 10.32 0.52
CA PHE A 20 -6.33 9.70 1.46
C PHE A 20 -5.64 9.61 2.82
N VAL A 21 -6.37 9.97 3.88
CA VAL A 21 -5.95 9.78 5.26
C VAL A 21 -6.93 8.78 5.86
N ALA A 22 -6.46 7.59 6.16
CA ALA A 22 -7.24 6.48 6.67
C ALA A 22 -6.81 6.12 8.11
N ILE A 23 -7.64 5.34 8.78
CA ILE A 23 -7.27 4.68 10.04
C ILE A 23 -6.25 3.59 9.70
N ALA A 24 -5.26 3.38 10.56
CA ALA A 24 -4.31 2.29 10.36
C ALA A 24 -5.05 0.94 10.33
N GLY A 25 -4.85 0.16 9.26
CA GLY A 25 -5.56 -1.10 9.03
C GLY A 25 -6.79 -0.99 8.13
N GLU A 26 -7.23 0.21 7.77
CA GLU A 26 -8.32 0.44 6.81
C GLU A 26 -7.70 0.62 5.42
N VAL A 27 -7.71 -0.44 4.62
CA VAL A 27 -6.95 -0.52 3.36
C VAL A 27 -7.84 -0.43 2.13
N ASN A 28 -9.16 -0.65 2.30
CA ASN A 28 -10.12 -0.57 1.20
C ASN A 28 -10.90 0.76 1.14
N LEU A 29 -10.69 1.67 2.10
CA LEU A 29 -11.31 3.00 2.19
C LEU A 29 -12.86 2.99 2.26
N ASP A 30 -13.46 1.99 2.91
CA ASP A 30 -14.92 1.85 3.06
C ASP A 30 -15.53 2.45 4.35
N GLY A 31 -14.70 3.01 5.24
CA GLY A 31 -15.12 3.70 6.46
C GLY A 31 -14.99 2.88 7.74
N ILE A 32 -14.57 1.62 7.66
CA ILE A 32 -14.43 0.72 8.82
C ILE A 32 -13.22 -0.20 8.65
N VAL A 33 -12.52 -0.50 9.73
CA VAL A 33 -11.55 -1.61 9.73
C VAL A 33 -12.32 -2.91 9.97
N ASP A 34 -12.40 -3.80 8.99
CA ASP A 34 -13.09 -5.07 9.12
C ASP A 34 -12.35 -6.26 8.49
N ILE A 35 -13.07 -7.39 8.35
CA ILE A 35 -12.46 -8.61 7.81
C ILE A 35 -12.04 -8.47 6.35
N PHE A 36 -12.68 -7.59 5.57
CA PHE A 36 -12.33 -7.39 4.18
C PHE A 36 -10.97 -6.70 4.02
N ASP A 37 -10.59 -5.83 4.95
CA ASP A 37 -9.22 -5.29 5.02
C ASP A 37 -8.19 -6.41 5.24
N GLY A 38 -8.45 -7.26 6.24
CA GLY A 38 -7.57 -8.40 6.55
C GLY A 38 -7.47 -9.39 5.38
N VAL A 39 -8.55 -9.59 4.62
CA VAL A 39 -8.57 -10.43 3.40
C VAL A 39 -7.66 -9.87 2.31
N LEU A 40 -7.60 -8.54 2.14
CA LEU A 40 -6.72 -7.90 1.16
C LEU A 40 -5.25 -8.05 1.54
N VAL A 41 -4.91 -7.80 2.82
CA VAL A 41 -3.55 -8.02 3.35
C VAL A 41 -3.15 -9.50 3.20
N ALA A 42 -4.02 -10.42 3.60
CA ALA A 42 -3.76 -11.86 3.48
C ALA A 42 -3.59 -12.31 2.01
N ALA A 43 -4.33 -11.73 1.07
CA ALA A 43 -4.21 -12.03 -0.35
C ALA A 43 -2.86 -11.57 -0.95
N ALA A 44 -2.25 -10.54 -0.36
CA ALA A 44 -0.95 -10.02 -0.77
C ALA A 44 0.24 -10.63 0.00
N SER A 45 -0.03 -11.46 1.03
CA SER A 45 1.00 -12.03 1.90
C SER A 45 2.17 -12.67 1.13
N GLY A 46 3.38 -12.34 1.53
CA GLY A 46 4.65 -12.74 0.92
C GLY A 46 5.13 -11.85 -0.24
N ALA A 47 4.35 -10.84 -0.65
CA ALA A 47 4.81 -9.87 -1.65
C ALA A 47 5.87 -8.94 -1.06
N ARG A 48 6.80 -8.47 -1.91
CA ARG A 48 7.94 -7.63 -1.50
C ARG A 48 8.02 -6.40 -2.38
N LEU A 49 8.47 -5.29 -1.78
CA LEU A 49 8.70 -4.04 -2.50
C LEU A 49 9.77 -4.23 -3.60
N ILE A 50 9.40 -3.88 -4.83
CA ILE A 50 10.34 -3.78 -5.94
C ILE A 50 11.13 -2.48 -5.83
N THR A 51 12.41 -2.60 -5.50
CA THR A 51 13.32 -1.47 -5.23
C THR A 51 14.26 -1.12 -6.37
N ASP A 52 14.29 -1.93 -7.44
CA ASP A 52 15.10 -1.63 -8.63
C ASP A 52 14.40 -0.55 -9.48
N PRO A 53 14.98 0.66 -9.62
CA PRO A 53 14.37 1.74 -10.41
C PRO A 53 14.34 1.46 -11.92
N GLN A 54 14.97 0.39 -12.40
CA GLN A 54 14.88 -0.06 -13.79
C GLN A 54 13.76 -1.08 -14.02
N ASP A 55 13.16 -1.65 -12.96
CA ASP A 55 12.03 -2.55 -13.10
C ASP A 55 10.74 -1.74 -13.40
N PRO A 56 9.94 -2.11 -14.40
CA PRO A 56 8.67 -1.43 -14.69
C PRO A 56 7.67 -1.45 -13.51
N ARG A 57 7.89 -2.31 -12.52
CA ARG A 57 7.09 -2.45 -11.29
C ARG A 57 7.70 -1.71 -10.10
N PHE A 58 8.69 -0.84 -10.32
CA PHE A 58 9.36 -0.09 -9.26
C PHE A 58 8.35 0.65 -8.37
N GLY A 59 8.44 0.43 -7.06
CA GLY A 59 7.52 1.00 -6.08
C GLY A 59 6.26 0.16 -5.81
N GLU A 60 6.08 -0.97 -6.51
CA GLU A 60 4.97 -1.90 -6.29
C GLU A 60 5.42 -3.12 -5.46
N TYR A 61 4.46 -3.90 -4.95
CA TYR A 61 4.71 -5.11 -4.17
C TYR A 61 4.39 -6.36 -4.98
N TRP A 62 5.37 -7.26 -5.13
CA TRP A 62 5.25 -8.45 -5.97
C TRP A 62 5.80 -9.71 -5.31
N HIS A 63 5.20 -10.86 -5.65
CA HIS A 63 5.73 -12.18 -5.37
C HIS A 63 6.80 -12.57 -6.40
N ASP A 64 7.70 -13.49 -6.03
CA ASP A 64 8.69 -14.07 -6.97
C ASP A 64 8.01 -14.79 -8.16
N GLU A 65 6.92 -15.51 -7.89
CA GLU A 65 6.04 -16.08 -8.92
C GLU A 65 4.95 -15.09 -9.29
N ALA A 66 4.74 -14.88 -10.60
CA ALA A 66 3.75 -13.91 -11.09
C ALA A 66 2.33 -14.25 -10.57
N CYS A 67 1.74 -13.32 -9.81
CA CYS A 67 0.43 -13.48 -9.20
C CYS A 67 -0.57 -12.48 -9.81
N PRO A 68 -1.37 -12.85 -10.83
CA PRO A 68 -2.28 -11.93 -11.52
C PRO A 68 -3.50 -11.49 -10.68
N ARG A 69 -3.58 -11.94 -9.42
CA ARG A 69 -4.70 -11.64 -8.50
C ARG A 69 -4.24 -10.91 -7.25
N CYS A 70 -2.94 -10.67 -7.09
CA CYS A 70 -2.44 -9.90 -5.96
C CYS A 70 -2.83 -8.42 -6.16
N PRO A 71 -3.24 -7.70 -5.11
CA PRO A 71 -3.56 -6.28 -5.19
C PRO A 71 -2.39 -5.39 -5.65
N HIS A 72 -1.14 -5.83 -5.47
CA HIS A 72 0.09 -5.07 -5.79
C HIS A 72 0.13 -3.66 -5.21
N ASP A 73 -0.49 -3.48 -4.04
CA ASP A 73 -0.79 -2.19 -3.45
C ASP A 73 0.16 -1.88 -2.28
N PRO A 74 0.91 -0.76 -2.33
CA PRO A 74 1.78 -0.35 -1.23
C PRO A 74 1.02 -0.04 0.07
N CYS A 75 -0.29 0.24 0.03
CA CYS A 75 -1.10 0.44 1.24
C CYS A 75 -1.29 -0.83 2.08
N LEU A 76 -0.87 -2.00 1.58
CA LEU A 76 -0.96 -3.28 2.29
C LEU A 76 0.29 -3.61 3.14
N ASP A 77 1.40 -2.90 2.96
CA ASP A 77 2.57 -2.92 3.85
C ASP A 77 2.39 -1.82 4.91
N LEU A 78 1.61 -2.15 5.92
CA LEU A 78 1.13 -1.21 6.94
C LEU A 78 2.25 -0.80 7.89
N ASN A 79 3.25 -1.66 8.11
CA ASN A 79 4.39 -1.36 8.96
C ASN A 79 5.58 -0.73 8.19
N GLN A 80 5.53 -0.73 6.85
CA GLN A 80 6.53 -0.19 5.93
C GLN A 80 7.90 -0.87 6.00
N ASP A 81 7.93 -2.18 6.24
CA ASP A 81 9.18 -2.95 6.31
C ASP A 81 9.64 -3.53 4.95
N GLY A 82 8.83 -3.35 3.91
CA GLY A 82 9.10 -3.79 2.55
C GLY A 82 8.60 -5.21 2.24
N VAL A 83 7.87 -5.85 3.17
CA VAL A 83 7.27 -7.17 3.00
C VAL A 83 5.84 -7.15 3.54
N ILE A 84 4.89 -7.68 2.77
CA ILE A 84 3.52 -7.86 3.27
C ILE A 84 3.44 -9.21 3.98
N ASP A 85 3.23 -9.24 5.29
CA ASP A 85 3.15 -10.46 6.08
C ASP A 85 2.17 -10.40 7.27
N GLY A 86 2.36 -11.28 8.26
CA GLY A 86 1.48 -11.35 9.43
C GLY A 86 1.59 -10.13 10.35
N LEU A 87 2.66 -9.36 10.29
CA LEU A 87 2.85 -8.14 11.07
C LEU A 87 1.96 -7.01 10.54
N ASP A 88 1.69 -6.97 9.24
CA ASP A 88 0.70 -6.04 8.68
C ASP A 88 -0.71 -6.43 9.10
N LEU A 89 -1.01 -7.72 9.08
CA LEU A 89 -2.30 -8.23 9.54
C LEU A 89 -2.53 -7.91 11.02
N GLU A 90 -1.50 -7.94 11.86
CA GLU A 90 -1.58 -7.53 13.26
C GLU A 90 -2.02 -6.06 13.42
N ILE A 91 -1.67 -5.17 12.48
CA ILE A 91 -2.14 -3.77 12.49
C ILE A 91 -3.64 -3.70 12.20
N VAL A 92 -4.14 -4.49 11.25
CA VAL A 92 -5.60 -4.60 10.99
C VAL A 92 -6.31 -5.14 12.23
N GLU A 93 -5.81 -6.22 12.84
CA GLU A 93 -6.41 -6.84 14.02
C GLU A 93 -6.46 -5.89 15.22
N ASN A 94 -5.40 -5.12 15.44
CA ASN A 94 -5.32 -4.15 16.54
C ASN A 94 -6.30 -2.97 16.41
N ASN A 95 -6.76 -2.67 15.20
CA ASN A 95 -7.71 -1.59 14.91
C ASN A 95 -9.08 -2.11 14.46
N TYR A 96 -9.35 -3.42 14.59
CA TYR A 96 -10.57 -4.03 14.09
C TYR A 96 -11.83 -3.38 14.69
N GLY A 97 -12.74 -2.94 13.83
CA GLY A 97 -14.00 -2.29 14.18
C GLY A 97 -13.92 -0.78 14.39
N GLU A 98 -12.74 -0.17 14.24
CA GLU A 98 -12.59 1.29 14.24
C GLU A 98 -13.26 1.91 13.00
N THR A 99 -13.82 3.12 13.15
CA THR A 99 -14.60 3.84 12.12
C THR A 99 -14.30 5.33 12.15
N TRP A 100 -14.58 6.06 11.05
CA TRP A 100 -14.42 7.53 10.97
C TRP A 100 -15.66 8.27 10.47
#